data_AF-A0A7S1NQP7-F1
#
_entry.id   AF-A0A7S1NQP7-F1
#
_cell.length_a   1.000
_cell.length_b   1.000
_cell.length_c   1.000
_cell.angle_alpha   90.00
_cell.angle_beta   90.00
_cell.angle_gamma   90.00
#
_symmetry.space_group_name_H-M   'P 1'
#
loop_
_entity.id
_entity.type
_entity.pdbx_description
1 polymer ?
#
loop_
_entity_poly.entity_id
_entity_poly.type
_entity_poly.pdbx_seq_one_letter_code
_entity_poly.pdbx_strand_id
1 'polypeptide(L)'
;GTTWFASVVAYVVSRTQSMVPVYEALTQPQQKWVDLYIHVFGTMKGTALLPPKRDKSFKFKLRRCFLSKFYAAAMLLIDVAYLALLCSQHLDEPSWLETAITWAGFVTTFLWSIDLVLKVIAFSASNVFHNPQCRFEIVA
;
A
#
# COMPACT_ATOMS: atom_id res chain seq x y z
N GLY A 1 -5.92 9.21 0.99
CA GLY A 1 -4.80 8.27 0.98
C GLY A 1 -3.97 8.31 -0.29
N THR A 2 -4.46 8.85 -1.42
CA THR A 2 -3.79 8.82 -2.73
C THR A 2 -2.70 9.86 -2.94
N THR A 3 -2.58 10.86 -2.07
CA THR A 3 -1.63 11.97 -2.27
C THR A 3 -0.18 11.58 -1.99
N TRP A 4 0.10 10.69 -1.04
CA TRP A 4 1.48 10.31 -0.71
C TRP A 4 2.13 9.45 -1.81
N PHE A 5 1.41 8.43 -2.30
CA PHE A 5 1.88 7.64 -3.44
C PHE A 5 2.07 8.50 -4.69
N ALA A 6 1.14 9.42 -4.96
CA ALA A 6 1.27 10.38 -6.05
C ALA A 6 2.46 11.34 -5.86
N SER A 7 2.75 11.77 -4.63
CA SER A 7 3.92 12.60 -4.31
C SER A 7 5.24 11.83 -4.43
N VAL A 8 5.29 10.56 -4.03
CA VAL A 8 6.47 9.70 -4.20
C VAL A 8 6.70 9.43 -5.69
N VAL A 9 5.65 9.10 -6.45
CA VAL A 9 5.75 8.93 -7.90
C VAL A 9 6.12 10.24 -8.59
N ALA A 10 5.54 11.38 -8.20
CA ALA A 10 5.92 12.69 -8.74
C ALA A 10 7.36 13.08 -8.39
N TYR A 11 7.85 12.69 -7.20
CA TYR A 11 9.25 12.88 -6.79
C TYR A 11 10.19 11.99 -7.60
N VAL A 12 9.82 10.74 -7.85
CA VAL A 12 10.57 9.80 -8.71
C VAL A 12 10.58 10.28 -10.17
N VAL A 13 9.44 10.78 -10.68
CA VAL A 13 9.31 11.36 -12.03
C VAL A 13 10.07 12.69 -12.14
N SER A 14 10.07 13.52 -11.10
CA SER A 14 10.92 14.72 -11.00
C SER A 14 12.41 14.36 -11.09
N ARG A 15 12.83 13.25 -10.49
CA ARG A 15 14.17 12.66 -10.63
C ARG A 15 14.45 12.08 -12.02
N THR A 16 13.44 11.74 -12.82
CA THR A 16 13.66 11.24 -14.20
C THR A 16 14.04 12.33 -15.21
N GLN A 17 13.80 13.62 -14.94
CA GLN A 17 14.29 14.70 -15.82
C GLN A 17 15.83 14.80 -15.85
N SER A 18 16.54 14.23 -14.87
CA SER A 18 18.01 14.06 -14.92
C SER A 18 18.48 12.74 -15.57
N MET A 19 17.57 11.92 -16.11
CA MET A 19 17.87 10.59 -16.68
C MET A 19 17.94 10.55 -18.21
N VAL A 20 17.91 11.69 -18.91
CA VAL A 20 18.09 11.76 -20.38
C VAL A 20 19.29 10.93 -20.88
N PRO A 21 20.51 11.02 -20.28
CA PRO A 21 21.64 10.19 -20.73
C PRO A 21 21.48 8.69 -20.40
N VAL A 22 20.62 8.32 -19.44
CA VAL A 22 20.33 6.92 -19.09
C VAL A 22 19.31 6.33 -20.07
N TYR A 23 18.32 7.12 -20.51
CA TYR A 23 17.33 6.69 -21.49
C TYR A 23 17.97 6.36 -22.85
N GLU A 24 18.92 7.19 -23.28
CA GLU A 24 19.69 6.97 -24.51
C GLU A 24 20.64 5.77 -24.43
N ALA A 25 21.05 5.37 -23.22
CA ALA A 25 21.87 4.18 -22.98
C ALA A 25 21.08 2.87 -22.98
N LEU A 26 19.74 2.92 -23.02
CA LEU A 26 18.88 1.73 -23.05
C LEU A 26 18.75 1.16 -24.47
N THR A 27 18.61 -0.15 -24.55
CA THR A 27 18.27 -0.82 -25.82
C THR A 27 16.86 -0.45 -26.28
N GLN A 28 16.59 -0.49 -27.59
CA GLN A 28 15.25 -0.14 -28.12
C GLN A 28 14.08 -0.92 -27.47
N PRO A 29 14.21 -2.22 -27.13
CA PRO A 29 13.16 -2.91 -26.39
C PRO A 29 12.94 -2.33 -24.99
N GLN A 30 13.99 -1.94 -24.28
CA GLN A 30 13.91 -1.35 -22.94
C GLN A 30 13.25 0.03 -22.97
N GLN A 31 13.57 0.85 -23.97
CA GLN A 31 12.92 2.15 -24.19
C GLN A 31 11.40 1.99 -24.38
N LYS A 32 10.97 1.01 -25.17
CA LYS A 32 9.53 0.70 -25.33
C LYS A 32 8.84 0.31 -24.02
N TRP A 33 9.51 -0.44 -23.15
CA TRP A 33 8.98 -0.77 -21.83
C TRP A 33 8.87 0.45 -20.93
N VAL A 34 9.85 1.36 -20.99
CA VAL A 34 9.81 2.64 -20.26
C VAL A 34 8.66 3.52 -20.75
N ASP A 35 8.49 3.67 -22.05
CA ASP A 35 7.40 4.45 -22.64
C ASP A 35 6.03 3.87 -22.28
N LEU A 36 5.89 2.54 -22.34
CA LEU A 36 4.68 1.84 -21.92
C LEU A 36 4.41 2.08 -20.43
N TYR A 37 5.43 2.01 -19.59
CA TYR A 37 5.30 2.25 -18.15
C TYR A 37 4.83 3.69 -17.88
N ILE A 38 5.47 4.69 -18.49
CA ILE A 38 5.08 6.10 -18.36
C ILE A 38 3.63 6.30 -18.80
N HIS A 39 3.23 5.69 -19.93
CA HIS A 39 1.86 5.77 -20.43
C HIS A 39 0.86 5.10 -19.47
N VAL A 40 1.14 3.89 -18.99
CA VAL A 40 0.28 3.16 -18.05
C VAL A 40 0.15 3.92 -16.73
N PHE A 41 1.24 4.42 -16.16
CA PHE A 41 1.19 5.19 -14.92
C PHE A 41 0.51 6.55 -15.09
N GLY A 42 0.67 7.20 -16.25
CA GLY A 42 -0.05 8.42 -16.59
C GLY A 42 -1.55 8.23 -16.82
N THR A 43 -1.96 7.04 -17.30
CA THR A 43 -3.36 6.69 -17.56
C THR A 43 -4.07 6.02 -16.37
N MET A 44 -3.31 5.53 -15.38
CA MET A 44 -3.83 5.11 -14.08
C MET A 44 -4.37 6.32 -13.31
N LYS A 45 -5.56 6.80 -13.71
CA LYS A 45 -6.42 7.55 -12.78
C LYS A 45 -6.70 6.59 -11.64
N GLY A 46 -6.13 6.88 -10.47
CA GLY A 46 -6.31 6.08 -9.27
C GLY A 46 -7.77 5.70 -9.17
N THR A 47 -8.05 4.39 -9.13
CA THR A 47 -9.40 3.85 -9.07
C THR A 47 -9.97 4.30 -7.73
N ALA A 48 -10.48 5.52 -7.69
CA ALA A 48 -11.06 6.10 -6.50
C ALA A 48 -12.26 5.21 -6.23
N LEU A 49 -12.14 4.37 -5.19
CA LEU A 49 -13.26 3.62 -4.65
C LEU A 49 -14.44 4.59 -4.61
N LEU A 50 -15.49 4.29 -5.39
CA LEU A 50 -16.63 5.20 -5.53
C LEU A 50 -17.03 5.70 -4.15
N PRO A 51 -17.23 7.01 -3.94
CA PRO A 51 -17.61 7.51 -2.63
C PRO A 51 -18.85 6.74 -2.17
N PRO A 52 -18.88 6.26 -0.91
CA PRO A 52 -19.99 5.44 -0.44
C PRO A 52 -21.29 6.23 -0.59
N LYS A 53 -22.31 5.64 -1.23
CA LYS A 53 -23.65 6.26 -1.30
C LYS A 53 -24.16 6.43 0.13
N ARG A 54 -24.61 7.63 0.49
CA ARG A 54 -25.16 7.93 1.83
C ARG A 54 -26.31 6.97 2.14
N ASP A 55 -26.05 6.03 3.03
CA ASP A 55 -27.01 5.04 3.52
C ASP A 55 -26.78 4.85 5.03
N LYS A 56 -27.81 4.47 5.78
CA LYS A 56 -27.72 4.18 7.23
C LYS A 56 -27.18 2.77 7.51
N SER A 57 -26.92 1.97 6.47
CA SER A 57 -26.41 0.60 6.58
C SER A 57 -25.08 0.51 7.35
N PHE A 58 -24.91 -0.59 8.09
CA PHE A 58 -23.64 -0.92 8.77
C PHE A 58 -22.44 -0.93 7.80
N LYS A 59 -22.65 -1.43 6.58
CA LYS A 59 -21.64 -1.43 5.51
C LYS A 59 -21.18 -0.02 5.13
N PHE A 60 -22.08 0.98 5.17
CA PHE A 60 -21.74 2.38 4.90
C PHE A 60 -20.81 2.95 5.98
N LYS A 61 -21.09 2.68 7.26
CA LYS A 61 -20.25 3.13 8.38
C LYS A 61 -18.85 2.52 8.31
N LEU A 62 -18.74 1.21 8.05
CA LEU A 62 -17.47 0.51 7.84
C LEU A 62 -16.68 1.11 6.67
N ARG A 63 -17.31 1.25 5.50
CA ARG A 63 -16.66 1.81 4.32
C ARG A 63 -16.17 3.24 4.54
N ARG A 64 -16.92 4.06 5.28
CA ARG A 64 -16.50 5.41 5.67
C ARG A 64 -15.31 5.40 6.63
N CYS A 65 -15.24 4.41 7.54
CA CYS A 65 -14.10 4.22 8.43
C CYS A 65 -12.81 3.92 7.63
N PHE A 66 -12.86 2.93 6.74
CA PHE A 66 -11.72 2.55 5.89
C PHE A 66 -11.26 3.66 4.94
N LEU A 67 -12.18 4.52 4.48
CA LEU A 67 -11.84 5.69 3.66
C LEU A 67 -11.29 6.88 4.47
N SER A 68 -11.37 6.83 5.81
CA SER A 68 -10.93 7.93 6.66
C SER A 68 -9.40 8.05 6.66
N LYS A 69 -8.90 9.29 6.71
CA LYS A 69 -7.45 9.55 6.85
C LYS A 69 -6.89 9.02 8.16
N PHE A 70 -7.71 9.01 9.21
CA PHE A 70 -7.34 8.50 10.52
C PHE A 70 -7.03 7.00 10.48
N TYR A 71 -7.90 6.21 9.84
CA TYR A 71 -7.69 4.78 9.65
C TYR A 71 -6.38 4.49 8.90
N ALA A 72 -6.18 5.17 7.76
CA ALA A 72 -4.97 5.01 6.96
C ALA A 72 -3.70 5.40 7.73
N ALA A 73 -3.75 6.45 8.55
CA ALA A 73 -2.62 6.85 9.39
C ALA A 73 -2.35 5.83 10.51
N ALA A 74 -3.39 5.26 11.12
CA ALA A 74 -3.24 4.26 12.18
C ALA A 74 -2.59 2.97 11.67
N MET A 75 -3.04 2.44 10.52
CA MET A 75 -2.41 1.25 9.91
C MET A 75 -0.95 1.51 9.56
N LEU A 76 -0.67 2.66 8.92
CA LEU A 76 0.70 3.05 8.59
C LEU A 76 1.60 3.14 9.83
N LEU A 77 1.10 3.67 10.94
CA LEU A 77 1.85 3.76 12.20
C LEU A 77 2.18 2.37 12.77
N ILE A 78 1.23 1.42 12.70
CA ILE A 78 1.45 0.03 13.12
C ILE A 78 2.53 -0.61 12.23
N ASP A 79 2.46 -0.42 10.92
CA ASP A 79 3.44 -0.98 9.98
C ASP A 79 4.85 -0.42 10.20
N VAL A 80 4.96 0.89 10.40
CA VAL A 80 6.23 1.55 10.69
C VAL A 80 6.78 1.08 12.04
N ALA A 81 5.93 0.89 13.05
CA ALA A 81 6.34 0.38 14.35
C ALA A 81 6.85 -1.07 14.26
N TYR A 82 6.15 -1.94 13.53
CA TYR A 82 6.60 -3.31 13.29
C TYR A 82 7.91 -3.35 12.48
N LEU A 83 8.03 -2.53 11.44
CA LEU A 83 9.25 -2.41 10.65
C LEU A 83 10.43 -1.94 11.50
N ALA A 84 10.23 -0.93 12.36
CA ALA A 84 11.27 -0.44 13.27
C ALA A 84 11.73 -1.54 14.24
N LEU A 85 10.79 -2.36 14.72
CA LEU A 85 11.10 -3.51 15.57
C LEU A 85 11.90 -4.57 14.79
N LEU A 86 11.52 -4.88 13.56
CA LEU A 86 12.26 -5.81 12.70
C LEU A 86 13.68 -5.30 12.40
N CYS A 87 13.84 -4.00 12.16
CA CYS A 87 15.15 -3.37 11.95
C CYS A 87 16.04 -3.37 13.20
N SER A 88 15.47 -3.57 14.39
CA SER A 88 16.26 -3.66 15.63
C SER A 88 16.95 -5.02 15.80
N GLN A 89 16.60 -6.01 14.99
CA GLN A 89 17.17 -7.35 15.02
C GLN A 89 18.65 -7.31 14.61
N HIS A 90 19.53 -7.81 15.48
CA HIS A 90 20.99 -7.86 15.26
C HIS A 90 21.55 -9.24 15.65
N LEU A 91 22.69 -9.62 15.06
CA LEU A 91 23.46 -10.76 15.57
C LEU A 91 23.83 -10.46 17.03
N ASP A 92 23.47 -11.36 17.95
CA ASP A 92 23.60 -11.25 19.41
C ASP A 92 22.51 -10.47 20.17
N GLU A 93 21.29 -10.39 19.61
CA GLU A 93 20.18 -9.79 20.35
C GLU A 93 19.80 -10.58 21.62
N PRO A 94 19.37 -9.90 22.69
CA PRO A 94 18.98 -10.59 23.91
C PRO A 94 17.69 -11.39 23.69
N SER A 95 17.58 -12.56 24.32
CA SER A 95 16.47 -13.52 24.12
C SER A 95 15.06 -12.97 24.37
N TRP A 96 14.94 -11.92 25.19
CA TRP A 96 13.67 -11.23 25.42
C TRP A 96 13.23 -10.42 24.18
N LEU A 97 14.17 -9.86 23.42
CA LEU A 97 13.90 -9.08 22.22
C LEU A 97 13.46 -10.01 21.08
N GLU A 98 14.13 -11.15 20.91
CA GLU A 98 13.75 -12.20 19.95
C GLU A 98 12.32 -12.69 20.19
N THR A 99 11.98 -12.94 21.45
CA THR A 99 10.64 -13.34 21.86
C THR A 99 9.62 -12.24 21.53
N ALA A 100 9.94 -10.98 21.83
CA ALA A 100 9.07 -9.85 21.53
C ALA A 100 8.84 -9.64 20.02
N ILE A 101 9.88 -9.76 19.21
CA ILE A 101 9.81 -9.68 17.74
C ILE A 101 8.91 -10.80 17.21
N THR A 102 9.07 -12.02 17.72
CA THR A 102 8.25 -13.17 17.30
C THR A 102 6.77 -12.96 17.61
N TRP A 103 6.43 -12.54 18.83
CA TRP A 103 5.04 -12.23 19.21
C TRP A 103 4.48 -11.04 18.42
N ALA A 104 5.28 -9.99 18.21
CA ALA A 104 4.87 -8.84 17.42
C ALA A 104 4.60 -9.21 15.96
N GLY A 105 5.35 -10.18 15.40
CA GLY A 105 5.08 -10.77 14.09
C GLY A 105 3.68 -11.38 14.03
N PHE A 106 3.35 -12.27 14.97
CA PHE A 106 2.02 -12.89 15.05
C PHE A 106 0.90 -11.86 15.21
N VAL A 107 1.07 -10.88 16.10
CA VAL A 107 0.05 -9.84 16.36
C VAL A 107 -0.17 -8.98 15.12
N THR A 108 0.92 -8.55 14.46
CA THR A 108 0.84 -7.73 13.25
C THR A 108 0.16 -8.49 12.12
N THR A 109 0.53 -9.76 11.87
CA THR A 109 -0.13 -10.61 10.87
C THR A 109 -1.62 -10.79 11.16
N PHE A 110 -2.01 -10.95 12.43
CA PHE A 110 -3.41 -11.11 12.80
C PHE A 110 -4.21 -9.82 12.59
N LEU A 111 -3.63 -8.66 12.92
CA LEU A 111 -4.25 -7.36 12.65
C LEU A 111 -4.47 -7.12 11.16
N TRP A 112 -3.48 -7.44 10.33
CA TRP A 112 -3.58 -7.39 8.87
C TRP A 112 -4.66 -8.34 8.33
N SER A 113 -4.73 -9.55 8.86
CA SER A 113 -5.76 -10.53 8.50
C SER A 113 -7.18 -10.04 8.82
N ILE A 114 -7.37 -9.44 10.02
CA ILE A 114 -8.67 -8.86 10.40
C ILE A 114 -9.03 -7.68 9.51
N ASP A 115 -8.10 -6.77 9.24
CA ASP A 115 -8.31 -5.64 8.34
C ASP A 115 -8.77 -6.11 6.95
N LEU A 116 -8.11 -7.13 6.40
CA LEU A 116 -8.48 -7.69 5.10
C LEU A 116 -9.91 -8.25 5.10
N VAL A 117 -10.29 -9.05 6.11
CA VAL A 117 -11.64 -9.60 6.22
C VAL A 117 -12.68 -8.48 6.32
N LEU A 118 -12.40 -7.43 7.11
CA LEU A 118 -13.30 -6.30 7.25
C LEU A 118 -13.42 -5.48 5.95
N LYS A 119 -12.32 -5.32 5.19
CA LYS A 119 -12.33 -4.68 3.87
C LYS A 119 -13.17 -5.47 2.87
N VAL A 120 -13.07 -6.80 2.87
CA VAL A 120 -13.91 -7.66 2.00
C VAL A 120 -15.39 -7.49 2.30
N ILE A 121 -15.76 -7.44 3.58
CA ILE A 121 -17.16 -7.21 4.01
C ILE A 121 -17.62 -5.79 3.64
N ALA A 122 -16.76 -4.78 3.76
CA ALA A 122 -17.09 -3.37 3.53
C ALA A 122 -17.22 -3.00 2.04
N PHE A 123 -16.37 -3.56 1.17
CA PHE A 123 -16.32 -3.22 -0.26
C PHE A 123 -17.03 -4.24 -1.17
N SER A 124 -17.39 -5.41 -0.65
CA SER A 124 -17.82 -6.58 -1.44
C SER A 124 -16.69 -7.17 -2.28
N ALA A 125 -16.62 -8.50 -2.38
CA ALA A 125 -15.51 -9.23 -3.01
C ALA A 125 -15.18 -8.75 -4.43
N SER A 126 -16.20 -8.47 -5.26
CA SER A 126 -16.00 -7.98 -6.63
C SER A 126 -15.23 -6.65 -6.71
N ASN A 127 -15.45 -5.75 -5.76
CA ASN A 127 -14.82 -4.44 -5.73
C ASN A 127 -13.40 -4.48 -5.14
N VAL A 128 -13.11 -5.50 -4.34
CA VAL A 128 -11.79 -5.80 -3.77
C VAL A 128 -10.85 -6.30 -4.88
N PHE A 129 -11.31 -7.24 -5.72
CA PHE A 129 -10.50 -7.78 -6.83
C PHE A 129 -10.20 -6.75 -7.92
N HIS A 130 -11.00 -5.71 -8.08
CA HIS A 130 -10.73 -4.63 -9.04
C HIS A 130 -9.67 -3.65 -8.54
N ASN A 131 -9.49 -3.52 -7.23
CA ASN A 131 -8.53 -2.58 -6.66
C ASN A 131 -7.13 -3.24 -6.59
N PRO A 132 -6.11 -2.72 -7.29
CA PRO A 132 -4.77 -3.28 -7.25
C PRO A 132 -4.16 -3.28 -5.84
N GLN A 133 -4.50 -2.29 -5.01
CA GLN A 133 -4.02 -2.22 -3.63
C GLN A 133 -4.60 -3.37 -2.80
N CYS A 134 -5.91 -3.60 -2.87
CA CYS A 134 -6.53 -4.70 -2.14
C CYS A 134 -6.07 -6.08 -2.65
N ARG A 135 -5.75 -6.22 -3.94
CA ARG A 135 -5.14 -7.46 -4.47
C ARG A 135 -3.77 -7.72 -3.87
N PHE A 136 -2.95 -6.68 -3.72
CA PHE A 136 -1.65 -6.79 -3.08
C PHE A 136 -1.79 -7.25 -1.63
N GLU A 137 -2.70 -6.66 -0.86
CA GLU A 137 -2.96 -7.01 0.54
C GLU A 137 -3.49 -8.44 0.74
N ILE A 138 -4.07 -9.09 -0.28
CA ILE A 138 -4.50 -10.50 -0.21
C ILE A 138 -3.31 -11.46 -0.38
N VAL A 139 -2.31 -11.05 -1.14
CA VAL A 139 -1.16 -11.88 -1.50
C VAL A 139 -0.03 -11.75 -0.49
N ALA A 140 0.13 -10.56 0.09
CA ALA A 140 1.09 -10.26 1.15
C ALA A 140 0.74 -10.94 2.47
#